data_AF-A0A7S3URK2-F1
#
_entry.id   AF-A0A7S3URK2-F1
#
_cell.length_a   1.000
_cell.length_b   1.000
_cell.length_c   1.000
_cell.angle_alpha   90.00
_cell.angle_beta   90.00
_cell.angle_gamma   90.00
#
_symmetry.space_group_name_H-M   'P 1'
#
loop_
_entity.id
_entity.type
_entity.pdbx_description
1 polymer ?
#
loop_
_entity_poly.entity_id
_entity_poly.type
_entity_poly.pdbx_seq_one_letter_code
_entity_poly.pdbx_strand_id
1 'polypeptide(L)'
;MVFAASTVLAACDPSSAFFGFMGVTSAIVFANLGAAYGTAKSGVGISSMGVMRPDLVMRSIIPVVMAGVLGIYGLITAVIINGKLDTPATYSSYSGYAHLGAKMAT
;
A
#
# COMPACT_ATOMS: atom_id res chain seq x y z
N MET A 1 -20.43 -1.59 38.49
CA MET A 1 -19.31 -0.63 38.51
C MET A 1 -18.57 -0.66 37.15
N VAL A 2 -19.26 -0.33 36.05
CA VAL A 2 -18.71 -0.37 34.66
C VAL A 2 -19.13 0.91 33.89
N PHE A 3 -19.39 2.01 34.61
CA PHE A 3 -19.88 3.27 34.02
C PHE A 3 -18.85 4.41 34.07
N ALA A 4 -17.61 4.13 34.52
CA ALA A 4 -16.58 5.15 34.78
C ALA A 4 -15.43 5.20 33.75
N ALA A 5 -15.36 4.27 32.80
CA ALA A 5 -14.29 4.27 31.78
C ALA A 5 -14.63 5.11 30.54
N SER A 6 -15.90 5.52 30.35
CA SER A 6 -16.33 6.28 29.18
C SER A 6 -16.03 7.78 29.25
N THR A 7 -15.59 8.31 30.40
CA THR A 7 -15.35 9.76 30.57
C THR A 7 -13.87 10.16 30.60
N VAL A 8 -12.92 9.21 30.46
CA VAL A 8 -11.46 9.46 30.52
C VAL A 8 -10.74 9.19 29.19
N LEU A 9 -11.37 8.56 28.19
CA LEU A 9 -10.80 8.56 26.84
C LEU A 9 -11.06 9.93 26.20
N ALA A 10 -10.00 10.74 26.15
CA ALA A 10 -9.94 12.00 25.43
C ALA A 10 -10.66 11.91 24.08
N ALA A 11 -11.46 12.94 23.75
CA ALA A 11 -12.04 13.09 22.42
C ALA A 11 -10.95 12.82 21.37
N CYS A 12 -11.09 11.72 20.62
CA CYS A 12 -10.13 11.41 19.56
C CYS A 12 -10.23 12.51 18.52
N ASP A 13 -9.15 13.27 18.35
CA ASP A 13 -9.07 14.31 17.33
C ASP A 13 -9.37 13.71 15.94
N PRO A 14 -10.23 14.33 15.11
CA PRO A 14 -10.53 13.84 13.77
C PRO A 14 -9.29 13.72 12.87
N SER A 15 -8.16 14.32 13.26
CA SER A 15 -6.87 14.20 12.58
C SER A 15 -6.26 12.79 12.65
N SER A 16 -6.59 11.95 13.64
CA SER A 16 -6.00 10.60 13.76
C SER A 16 -6.45 9.67 12.62
N ALA A 17 -7.71 9.76 12.21
CA ALA A 17 -8.25 9.03 11.06
C ALA A 17 -7.64 9.54 9.74
N PHE A 18 -7.43 10.85 9.61
CA PHE A 18 -6.82 11.45 8.42
C PHE A 18 -5.43 10.87 8.13
N PHE A 19 -4.55 10.78 9.12
CA PHE A 19 -3.22 10.19 8.95
C PHE A 19 -3.27 8.68 8.67
N GLY A 20 -4.21 7.96 9.27
CA GLY A 20 -4.44 6.54 8.98
C GLY A 20 -4.82 6.29 7.50
N PHE A 21 -5.77 7.06 6.97
CA PHE A 21 -6.17 6.96 5.55
C PHE A 21 -5.10 7.50 4.60
N MET A 22 -4.41 8.58 4.95
CA MET A 22 -3.31 9.13 4.16
C MET A 22 -2.18 8.10 3.98
N GLY A 23 -1.85 7.33 5.03
CA GLY A 23 -0.90 6.22 4.96
C GLY A 23 -1.36 5.12 4.00
N VAL A 24 -2.64 4.74 4.05
CA VAL A 24 -3.21 3.74 3.13
C VAL A 24 -3.14 4.24 1.68
N THR A 25 -3.45 5.51 1.44
CA THR A 25 -3.36 6.12 0.11
C THR A 25 -1.92 6.18 -0.40
N SER A 26 -0.96 6.59 0.43
CA SER A 26 0.45 6.68 0.02
C SER A 26 1.03 5.31 -0.32
N ALA A 27 0.71 4.25 0.45
CA ALA A 27 1.15 2.89 0.14
C ALA A 27 0.71 2.42 -1.25
N ILE A 28 -0.57 2.62 -1.59
CA ILE A 28 -1.11 2.18 -2.88
C ILE A 28 -0.47 2.96 -4.02
N VAL A 29 -0.31 4.29 -3.88
CA VAL A 29 0.28 5.13 -4.91
C VAL A 29 1.73 4.73 -5.17
N PHE A 30 2.56 4.60 -4.14
CA PHE A 30 3.98 4.25 -4.32
C PHE A 30 4.16 2.81 -4.82
N ALA A 31 3.37 1.85 -4.33
CA ALA A 31 3.41 0.47 -4.82
C ALA A 31 3.03 0.37 -6.30
N ASN A 32 1.95 1.05 -6.71
CA ASN A 32 1.51 1.05 -8.11
C ASN A 32 2.49 1.81 -9.02
N LEU A 33 3.11 2.87 -8.53
CA LEU A 33 4.09 3.64 -9.30
C LEU A 33 5.36 2.82 -9.54
N GLY A 34 5.84 2.08 -8.52
CA GLY A 34 6.95 1.14 -8.65
C GLY A 34 6.64 0.00 -9.63
N ALA A 35 5.46 -0.62 -9.52
CA ALA A 35 5.01 -1.69 -10.41
C ALA A 35 4.83 -1.20 -11.86
N ALA A 36 4.24 -0.02 -12.05
CA ALA A 36 4.06 0.60 -13.36
C ALA A 36 5.40 0.95 -14.01
N TYR A 37 6.35 1.51 -13.24
CA TYR A 37 7.68 1.84 -13.75
C TYR A 37 8.48 0.59 -14.14
N GLY A 38 8.46 -0.45 -13.31
CA GLY A 38 9.08 -1.74 -13.63
C GLY A 38 8.48 -2.34 -14.90
N THR A 39 7.15 -2.31 -15.03
CA THR A 39 6.43 -2.78 -16.22
C THR A 39 6.78 -1.97 -17.46
N ALA A 40 6.85 -0.64 -17.37
CA ALA A 40 7.19 0.22 -18.49
C ALA A 40 8.61 -0.05 -19.01
N LYS A 41 9.61 -0.16 -18.12
CA LYS A 41 11.00 -0.43 -18.50
C LYS A 41 11.18 -1.84 -19.08
N SER A 42 10.56 -2.84 -18.47
CA SER A 42 10.57 -4.20 -19.01
C SER A 42 9.80 -4.31 -20.34
N GLY A 43 8.71 -3.56 -20.51
CA GLY A 43 7.90 -3.52 -21.73
C GLY A 43 8.68 -2.99 -22.95
N VAL A 44 9.49 -1.95 -22.78
CA VAL A 44 10.38 -1.45 -23.84
C VAL A 44 11.35 -2.55 -24.29
N GLY A 45 11.97 -3.25 -23.34
CA GLY A 45 12.88 -4.37 -23.62
C GLY A 45 12.19 -5.54 -24.34
N ILE A 46 10.98 -5.91 -23.92
CA ILE A 46 10.18 -6.96 -24.56
C ILE A 46 9.80 -6.56 -26.00
N SER A 47 9.42 -5.30 -26.24
CA SER A 47 9.05 -4.83 -27.58
C SER A 47 10.23 -4.93 -28.57
N SER A 48 11.44 -4.58 -28.10
CA SER A 48 12.65 -4.67 -28.92
C SER A 48 13.10 -6.11 -29.13
N MET A 49 12.94 -6.98 -28.13
CA MET A 49 13.27 -8.41 -28.25
C MET A 49 12.26 -9.18 -29.11
N GLY A 50 10.99 -8.78 -29.09
CA GLY A 50 9.91 -9.39 -29.87
C GLY A 50 10.12 -9.28 -31.38
N VAL A 51 10.78 -8.22 -31.86
CA VAL A 51 11.09 -8.03 -33.28
C VAL A 51 12.41 -8.69 -33.71
N MET A 52 13.41 -8.81 -32.82
CA MET A 52 14.71 -9.40 -33.17
C MET A 52 14.79 -10.92 -32.96
N ARG A 53 14.24 -11.43 -31.86
CA ARG A 53 14.36 -12.83 -31.42
C ARG A 53 13.06 -13.26 -30.70
N PRO A 54 11.97 -13.57 -31.43
CA PRO A 54 10.67 -13.89 -30.84
C PRO A 54 10.69 -15.14 -29.94
N ASP A 55 11.62 -16.06 -30.16
CA ASP A 55 11.83 -17.28 -29.36
C ASP A 55 12.10 -16.98 -27.87
N LEU A 56 12.68 -15.82 -27.57
CA LEU A 56 13.10 -15.44 -26.22
C LEU A 56 12.07 -14.56 -25.48
N VAL A 57 10.92 -14.25 -26.10
CA VAL A 57 9.89 -13.38 -25.51
C VAL A 57 9.29 -14.00 -24.24
N MET A 58 9.03 -15.30 -24.23
CA MET A 58 8.44 -15.99 -23.07
C MET A 58 9.30 -15.88 -21.80
N ARG A 59 10.63 -15.92 -21.93
CA ARG A 59 11.55 -15.71 -20.79
C ARG A 59 11.64 -14.24 -20.36
N SER A 60 11.38 -13.32 -21.27
CA SER A 60 11.47 -11.87 -21.03
C SER A 60 10.29 -11.32 -20.22
N ILE A 61 9.21 -12.11 -20.02
CA ILE A 61 8.02 -11.74 -19.23
C ILE A 61 8.27 -11.84 -17.71
N ILE A 62 9.22 -12.67 -17.27
CA ILE A 62 9.56 -12.87 -15.84
C ILE A 62 9.77 -11.55 -15.08
N PRO A 63 10.57 -10.58 -15.58
CA PRO A 63 10.75 -9.29 -14.90
C PRO A 63 9.47 -8.44 -14.80
N VAL A 64 8.54 -8.54 -15.76
CA VAL A 64 7.23 -7.86 -15.67
C VAL A 64 6.40 -8.44 -14.52
N VAL A 65 6.40 -9.77 -14.39
CA VAL A 65 5.67 -10.45 -13.30
C VAL A 65 6.27 -10.07 -11.95
N MET A 66 7.60 -9.99 -11.83
CA MET A 66 8.26 -9.57 -10.59
C MET A 66 7.91 -8.11 -10.20
N ALA A 67 7.79 -7.21 -11.18
CA ALA A 67 7.29 -5.86 -10.92
C ALA A 67 5.81 -5.86 -10.49
N GLY A 68 5.00 -6.74 -11.09
CA GLY A 68 3.57 -6.87 -10.78
C GLY A 68 3.32 -7.34 -9.34
N VAL A 69 4.03 -8.36 -8.87
CA VAL A 69 3.81 -8.94 -7.53
C VAL A 69 4.10 -7.92 -6.42
N LEU A 70 5.09 -7.03 -6.60
CA LEU A 70 5.37 -5.92 -5.67
C LEU A 70 4.17 -4.98 -5.49
N GLY A 71 3.44 -4.68 -6.57
CA GLY A 71 2.21 -3.88 -6.50
C GLY A 71 1.08 -4.56 -5.71
N ILE A 72 0.95 -5.88 -5.85
CA ILE A 72 -0.07 -6.66 -5.12
C ILE A 72 0.25 -6.69 -3.62
N TYR A 73 1.52 -6.75 -3.22
CA TYR A 73 1.90 -6.67 -1.81
C TYR A 73 1.46 -5.34 -1.19
N GLY A 74 1.69 -4.21 -1.87
CA GLY A 74 1.22 -2.89 -1.41
C GLY A 74 -0.30 -2.84 -1.22
N LEU A 75 -1.06 -3.38 -2.18
CA LEU A 75 -2.52 -3.47 -2.11
C LEU A 75 -3.00 -4.34 -0.93
N ILE A 76 -2.44 -5.54 -0.77
CA ILE A 76 -2.86 -6.47 0.32
C ILE A 76 -2.65 -5.81 1.67
N THR A 77 -1.48 -5.18 1.90
CA THR A 77 -1.23 -4.57 3.20
C THR A 77 -2.15 -3.37 3.44
N ALA A 78 -2.51 -2.61 2.40
CA ALA A 78 -3.47 -1.50 2.49
C ALA A 78 -4.87 -1.97 2.90
N VAL A 79 -5.36 -3.05 2.30
CA VAL A 79 -6.68 -3.64 2.62
C VAL A 79 -6.73 -4.20 4.04
N ILE A 80 -5.67 -4.89 4.49
CA ILE A 80 -5.60 -5.44 5.86
C ILE A 80 -5.66 -4.32 6.90
N ILE A 81 -4.99 -3.19 6.63
CA ILE A 81 -5.04 -2.05 7.55
C ILE A 81 -6.42 -1.40 7.50
N ASN A 82 -7.01 -1.21 6.32
CA ASN A 82 -8.35 -0.66 6.19
C ASN A 82 -9.39 -1.48 6.97
N GLY A 83 -9.31 -2.82 6.92
CA GLY A 83 -10.18 -3.71 7.71
C GLY A 83 -9.90 -3.74 9.22
N LYS A 84 -8.79 -3.16 9.67
CA LYS A 84 -8.41 -3.02 11.09
C LYS A 84 -8.59 -1.60 11.62
N LEU A 85 -9.01 -0.64 10.79
CA LEU A 85 -9.40 0.69 11.23
C LEU A 85 -10.77 0.59 11.91
N ASP A 86 -10.74 0.39 13.23
CA ASP A 86 -11.94 0.32 14.06
C ASP A 86 -12.60 1.70 14.25
N THR A 87 -13.78 1.73 14.86
CA THR A 87 -14.57 2.96 15.06
C THR A 87 -13.74 4.14 15.62
N PRO A 88 -13.99 5.38 15.14
CA PRO A 88 -13.15 6.56 15.43
C PRO A 88 -13.05 6.95 16.92
N ALA A 89 -13.84 6.31 17.79
CA ALA A 89 -13.79 6.49 19.24
C ALA A 89 -12.61 5.76 19.92
N THR A 90 -11.99 4.79 19.25
CA THR A 90 -10.90 3.96 19.82
C THR A 90 -9.54 4.21 19.11
N TYR A 91 -9.52 5.08 18.09
CA TYR A 91 -8.35 5.27 17.24
C TYR A 91 -7.43 6.39 17.76
N SER A 92 -6.41 5.99 18.52
CA SER A 92 -5.41 6.91 19.09
C SER A 92 -4.53 7.56 18.02
N SER A 93 -4.06 8.78 18.27
CA SER A 93 -3.10 9.49 17.40
C SER A 93 -1.80 8.70 17.19
N TYR A 94 -1.38 7.90 18.18
CA TYR A 94 -0.21 7.01 18.06
C TYR A 94 -0.41 5.95 16.97
N SER A 95 -1.58 5.31 16.92
CA SER A 95 -1.90 4.33 15.88
C SER A 95 -1.99 4.97 14.49
N GLY A 96 -2.52 6.19 14.39
CA GLY A 96 -2.58 6.93 13.12
C GLY A 96 -1.20 7.21 12.53
N TYR A 97 -0.25 7.72 13.33
CA TYR A 97 1.13 7.93 12.88
C TYR A 97 1.88 6.61 12.62
N ALA A 98 1.65 5.57 13.44
CA ALA A 98 2.25 4.26 13.23
C ALA A 98 1.79 3.64 11.90
N HIS A 99 0.51 3.76 11.56
CA HIS A 99 -0.04 3.25 10.30
C HIS A 99 0.53 4.04 9.10
N LEU A 100 0.65 5.37 9.21
CA LEU A 100 1.29 6.19 8.19
C LEU A 100 2.76 5.81 7.96
N GLY A 101 3.55 5.71 9.04
CA GLY A 101 4.96 5.34 8.96
C GLY A 101 5.17 3.93 8.40
N ALA A 102 4.37 2.96 8.87
CA ALA A 102 4.43 1.58 8.39
C ALA A 102 4.14 1.48 6.89
N LYS A 103 3.19 2.28 6.39
CA LYS A 103 2.78 2.27 4.98
C LYS A 103 3.69 3.03 4.02
N MET A 104 4.51 3.94 4.54
CA MET A 104 5.48 4.64 3.71
C MET A 104 6.75 3.80 3.46
N ALA A 105 7.03 2.83 4.32
CA ALA A 105 8.19 1.94 4.20
C ALA A 105 7.96 0.73 3.27
N THR A 106 6.70 0.37 3.02
CA THR A 106 6.27 -0.73 2.14
C THR A 106 5.91 -0.23 0.75
#